data_AF-A0A4Z0A4N8-F1
#
_entry.id   AF-A0A4Z0A4N8-F1
#
_cell.length_a   1.000
_cell.length_b   1.000
_cell.length_c   1.000
_cell.angle_alpha   90.00
_cell.angle_beta   90.00
_cell.angle_gamma   90.00
#
_symmetry.space_group_name_H-M   'P 1'
#
loop_
_entity.id
_entity.type
_entity.pdbx_description
1 polymer ?
#
loop_
_entity_poly.entity_id
_entity_poly.type
_entity_poly.pdbx_seq_one_letter_code
_entity_poly.pdbx_strand_id
1 'polypeptide(L)'
;METAQLHAQLQEDPERKAKYDTLSQWIKLWKSTIDKCALVALNLANNPAEDHLATHNVVVEIEPVSNPRHRANSFRMNEGSVLNNEEWVQRMRDMGAEESTIEHWVKDRRGNDTVRIIISTSEGFIRFRYFSLVDKGANGRRADPVVSNNLAATWAENLAFAFEQDKGPALFD
;
A
#
# COMPACT_ATOMS: atom_id res chain seq x y z
N MET A 1 14.52 0.96 14.99
CA MET A 1 15.98 0.89 14.72
C MET A 1 16.30 0.95 13.23
N GLU A 2 15.33 0.63 12.37
CA GLU A 2 15.38 0.66 10.89
C GLU A 2 15.62 2.05 10.27
N THR A 3 15.14 3.13 10.91
CA THR A 3 15.36 4.50 10.44
C THR A 3 16.83 4.89 10.41
N ALA A 4 17.65 4.43 11.36
CA ALA A 4 19.07 4.81 11.43
C ALA A 4 19.92 4.11 10.36
N GLN A 5 19.65 2.84 10.08
CA GLN A 5 20.35 2.07 9.04
C GLN A 5 19.93 2.51 7.63
N LEU A 6 18.64 2.77 7.40
CA LEU A 6 18.17 3.35 6.15
C LEU A 6 18.75 4.75 5.94
N HIS A 7 18.78 5.61 6.98
CA HIS A 7 19.41 6.92 6.89
C HIS A 7 20.91 6.84 6.58
N ALA A 8 21.65 5.90 7.18
CA ALA A 8 23.07 5.69 6.89
C ALA A 8 23.30 5.23 5.45
N GLN A 9 22.53 4.25 4.96
CA GLN A 9 22.60 3.77 3.57
C GLN A 9 22.20 4.85 2.54
N LEU A 10 21.22 5.70 2.86
CA LEU A 10 20.82 6.82 2.00
C LEU A 10 21.82 8.00 2.07
N GLN A 11 22.68 8.07 3.08
CA GLN A 11 23.76 9.07 3.14
C GLN A 11 24.97 8.67 2.29
N GLU A 12 25.19 7.37 2.07
CA GLU A 12 26.30 6.84 1.27
C GLU A 12 26.01 6.85 -0.25
N ASP A 13 24.73 6.90 -0.65
CA ASP A 13 24.31 6.90 -2.06
C ASP A 13 23.30 8.04 -2.36
N PRO A 14 23.78 9.17 -2.93
CA PRO A 14 22.94 10.31 -3.31
C PRO A 14 21.83 9.97 -4.32
N GLU A 15 22.06 9.00 -5.22
CA GLU A 15 21.06 8.60 -6.21
C GLU A 15 19.93 7.82 -5.55
N ARG A 16 20.29 6.88 -4.66
CA ARG A 16 19.31 6.12 -3.86
C ARG A 16 18.48 7.05 -2.98
N LYS A 17 19.10 8.08 -2.39
CA LYS A 17 18.39 9.12 -1.65
C LYS A 17 17.41 9.90 -2.52
N ALA A 18 17.82 10.33 -3.71
CA ALA A 18 16.94 11.07 -4.62
C ALA A 18 15.71 10.24 -5.04
N LYS A 19 15.89 8.94 -5.28
CA LYS A 19 14.80 7.99 -5.57
C LYS A 19 13.85 7.85 -4.37
N TYR A 20 14.39 7.69 -3.17
CA TYR A 20 13.60 7.61 -1.94
C TYR A 20 12.79 8.89 -1.66
N ASP A 21 13.39 10.07 -1.88
CA ASP A 21 12.73 11.36 -1.70
C ASP A 21 11.61 11.54 -2.74
N THR A 22 11.85 11.13 -3.99
CA THR A 22 10.85 11.14 -5.05
C THR A 22 9.66 10.24 -4.71
N LEU A 23 9.93 9.01 -4.26
CA LEU A 23 8.89 8.08 -3.79
C LEU A 23 8.09 8.68 -2.63
N SER A 24 8.76 9.30 -1.67
CA SER A 24 8.11 9.94 -0.51
C SER A 24 7.15 11.06 -0.91
N GLN A 25 7.56 11.92 -1.86
CA GLN A 25 6.72 12.99 -2.37
C GLN A 25 5.53 12.46 -3.17
N TRP A 26 5.75 11.45 -4.00
CA TRP A 26 4.69 10.81 -4.77
C TRP A 26 3.65 10.13 -3.85
N ILE A 27 4.12 9.38 -2.85
CA ILE A 27 3.30 8.77 -1.79
C ILE A 27 2.44 9.81 -1.07
N LYS A 28 2.98 11.01 -0.81
CA LYS A 28 2.26 12.11 -0.17
C LYS A 28 1.14 12.64 -1.07
N LEU A 29 1.42 12.82 -2.36
CA LEU A 29 0.44 13.31 -3.34
C LEU A 29 -0.75 12.36 -3.47
N TRP A 30 -0.48 11.06 -3.59
CA TRP A 30 -1.50 10.04 -3.81
C TRP A 30 -2.13 9.49 -2.52
N LYS A 31 -1.78 10.04 -1.35
CA LYS A 31 -2.19 9.49 -0.04
C LYS A 31 -3.69 9.24 0.04
N SER A 32 -4.51 10.26 -0.26
CA SER A 32 -5.96 10.12 -0.11
C SER A 32 -6.55 9.09 -1.06
N THR A 33 -6.06 9.00 -2.31
CA THR A 33 -6.53 8.03 -3.29
C THR A 33 -6.16 6.61 -2.86
N ILE A 34 -4.91 6.40 -2.46
CA ILE A 34 -4.41 5.11 -1.99
C ILE A 34 -5.19 4.64 -0.76
N ASP A 35 -5.44 5.52 0.22
CA ASP A 35 -6.20 5.17 1.42
C ASP A 35 -7.65 4.77 1.10
N LYS A 36 -8.32 5.49 0.18
CA LYS A 36 -9.67 5.14 -0.29
C LYS A 36 -9.69 3.79 -1.01
N CYS A 37 -8.76 3.58 -1.95
CA CYS A 37 -8.66 2.31 -2.68
C CYS A 37 -8.37 1.13 -1.75
N ALA A 38 -7.57 1.32 -0.71
CA ALA A 38 -7.30 0.27 0.25
C ALA A 38 -8.57 -0.19 0.99
N LEU A 39 -9.46 0.74 1.35
CA LEU A 39 -10.75 0.39 1.95
C LEU A 39 -11.65 -0.42 1.01
N VAL A 40 -11.65 -0.05 -0.28
CA VAL A 40 -12.37 -0.80 -1.32
C VAL A 40 -11.78 -2.20 -1.49
N ALA A 41 -10.45 -2.30 -1.58
CA ALA A 41 -9.72 -3.55 -1.80
C ALA A 41 -10.01 -4.59 -0.71
N LEU A 42 -10.10 -4.16 0.55
CA LEU A 42 -10.38 -5.03 1.70
C LEU A 42 -11.80 -5.63 1.67
N ASN A 43 -12.73 -5.05 0.91
CA ASN A 43 -14.05 -5.61 0.65
C ASN A 43 -14.78 -6.07 1.93
N LEU A 44 -14.82 -5.20 2.95
CA LEU A 44 -15.26 -5.56 4.30
C LEU A 44 -16.69 -6.11 4.36
N ALA A 45 -17.57 -5.73 3.42
CA ALA A 45 -18.94 -6.28 3.33
C ALA A 45 -18.96 -7.79 3.06
N ASN A 46 -17.93 -8.33 2.39
CA ASN A 46 -17.81 -9.75 2.08
C ASN A 46 -16.76 -10.47 2.95
N ASN A 47 -15.99 -9.70 3.75
CA ASN A 47 -15.00 -10.20 4.70
C ASN A 47 -15.34 -9.73 6.13
N PRO A 48 -16.38 -10.31 6.77
CA PRO A 48 -16.95 -9.74 7.99
C PRO A 48 -16.09 -9.97 9.24
N ALA A 49 -15.06 -10.82 9.18
CA ALA A 49 -14.19 -11.13 10.31
C ALA A 49 -13.69 -9.84 10.99
N GLU A 50 -13.77 -9.79 12.32
CA GLU A 50 -13.43 -8.58 13.08
C GLU A 50 -11.95 -8.22 12.94
N ASP A 51 -11.09 -9.21 12.75
CA ASP A 51 -9.65 -9.10 12.61
C ASP A 51 -9.18 -9.00 11.15
N HIS A 52 -10.07 -8.92 10.16
CA HIS A 52 -9.69 -8.84 8.74
C HIS A 52 -8.72 -7.67 8.47
N LEU A 53 -8.97 -6.51 9.09
CA LEU A 53 -8.10 -5.33 9.03
C LEU A 53 -6.70 -5.58 9.62
N ALA A 54 -6.60 -6.40 10.66
CA ALA A 54 -5.31 -6.73 11.30
C ALA A 54 -4.55 -7.85 10.59
N THR A 55 -5.25 -8.69 9.83
CA THR A 55 -4.71 -9.90 9.21
C THR A 55 -4.39 -9.73 7.73
N HIS A 56 -5.00 -8.76 7.04
CA HIS A 56 -4.84 -8.52 5.61
C HIS A 56 -4.19 -7.16 5.33
N ASN A 57 -3.39 -7.14 4.27
CA ASN A 57 -2.58 -6.01 3.85
C ASN A 57 -2.89 -5.70 2.40
N VAL A 58 -3.08 -4.43 2.08
CA VAL A 58 -3.20 -3.98 0.69
C VAL A 58 -1.81 -3.70 0.16
N VAL A 59 -1.39 -4.45 -0.86
CA VAL A 59 -0.08 -4.31 -1.51
C VAL A 59 -0.26 -3.60 -2.83
N VAL A 60 0.53 -2.55 -3.05
CA VAL A 60 0.57 -1.74 -4.27
C VAL A 60 2.00 -1.79 -4.80
N GLU A 61 2.20 -2.54 -5.88
CA GLU A 61 3.50 -2.66 -6.53
C GLU A 61 3.60 -1.62 -7.64
N ILE A 62 4.65 -0.80 -7.59
CA ILE A 62 4.86 0.31 -8.53
C ILE A 62 6.26 0.26 -9.12
N GLU A 63 6.43 0.93 -10.26
CA GLU A 63 7.75 1.12 -10.85
C GLU A 63 7.97 2.55 -11.35
N PRO A 64 9.22 3.05 -11.35
CA PRO A 64 9.54 4.37 -11.86
C PRO A 64 9.22 4.48 -13.35
N VAL A 65 8.66 5.61 -13.75
CA VAL A 65 8.44 5.94 -15.16
C VAL A 65 9.61 6.78 -15.66
N SER A 66 10.22 6.39 -16.78
CA SER A 66 11.26 7.18 -17.44
C SER A 66 10.67 8.49 -18.00
N ASN A 67 11.26 9.63 -17.64
CA ASN A 67 10.84 10.97 -18.10
C ASN A 67 9.35 11.28 -17.83
N PRO A 68 8.92 11.32 -16.55
CA PRO A 68 7.52 11.57 -16.23
C PRO A 68 7.12 13.00 -16.62
N ARG A 69 5.90 13.15 -17.17
CA ARG A 69 5.37 14.47 -17.57
C ARG A 69 5.17 15.40 -16.36
N HIS A 70 4.67 14.83 -15.26
CA HIS A 70 4.46 15.50 -13.98
C HIS A 70 4.93 14.62 -12.83
N ARG A 71 5.18 15.21 -11.66
CA ARG A 71 5.54 14.45 -10.44
C ARG A 71 4.49 13.40 -10.06
N ALA A 72 3.22 13.62 -10.44
CA ALA A 72 2.15 12.66 -10.21
C ALA A 72 2.34 11.34 -10.97
N ASN A 73 2.97 11.40 -12.16
CA ASN A 73 3.21 10.26 -13.03
C ASN A 73 4.64 9.70 -12.88
N SER A 74 5.34 10.02 -11.78
CA SER A 74 6.70 9.51 -11.53
C SER A 74 6.74 7.99 -11.37
N PHE A 75 5.60 7.36 -11.07
CA PHE A 75 5.46 5.92 -10.94
C PHE A 75 4.19 5.45 -11.62
N ARG A 76 4.22 4.21 -12.13
CA ARG A 76 3.02 3.47 -12.57
C ARG A 76 2.82 2.25 -11.69
N MET A 77 1.58 1.81 -11.58
CA MET A 77 1.25 0.58 -10.84
C MET A 77 1.41 -0.62 -11.77
N ASN A 78 2.13 -1.63 -11.27
CA ASN A 78 2.31 -2.91 -11.96
C ASN A 78 1.27 -3.91 -11.49
N GLU A 79 1.06 -3.98 -10.18
CA GLU A 79 0.18 -4.95 -9.55
C GLU A 79 -0.46 -4.38 -8.28
N GLY A 80 -1.66 -4.84 -7.98
CA GLY A 80 -2.33 -4.61 -6.70
C GLY A 80 -2.90 -5.91 -6.17
N SER A 81 -2.65 -6.20 -4.90
CA SER A 81 -3.16 -7.42 -4.26
C SER A 81 -3.56 -7.16 -2.81
N VAL A 82 -4.37 -8.07 -2.26
CA VAL A 82 -4.67 -8.13 -0.83
C VAL A 82 -4.09 -9.42 -0.31
N LEU A 83 -3.08 -9.32 0.55
CA LEU A 83 -2.36 -10.47 1.10
C LEU A 83 -2.57 -10.56 2.60
N ASN A 84 -2.81 -11.75 3.11
CA ASN A 84 -2.76 -11.98 4.54
C ASN A 84 -1.31 -11.85 5.08
N ASN A 85 -1.15 -11.83 6.40
CA ASN A 85 0.17 -11.65 7.02
C ASN A 85 1.16 -12.77 6.66
N GLU A 86 0.72 -14.01 6.50
CA GLU A 86 1.59 -15.14 6.14
C GLU A 86 2.06 -15.04 4.68
N GLU A 87 1.13 -14.71 3.77
CA GLU A 87 1.42 -14.46 2.36
C GLU A 87 2.39 -13.29 2.17
N TRP A 88 2.21 -12.20 2.92
CA TRP A 88 3.14 -11.07 2.88
C TRP A 88 4.52 -11.45 3.43
N VAL A 89 4.58 -12.19 4.55
CA VAL A 89 5.86 -12.68 5.10
C VAL A 89 6.58 -13.57 4.10
N GLN A 90 5.86 -14.45 3.40
CA GLN A 90 6.45 -15.27 2.35
C GLN A 90 6.99 -14.38 1.21
N ARG A 91 6.23 -13.38 0.78
CA ARG A 91 6.68 -12.43 -0.26
C ARG A 91 7.93 -11.65 0.16
N MET A 92 8.02 -11.23 1.43
CA MET A 92 9.24 -10.60 1.96
C MET A 92 10.46 -11.53 1.84
N ARG A 93 10.30 -12.84 2.13
CA ARG A 93 11.39 -13.82 1.94
C ARG A 93 11.77 -13.98 0.47
N ASP A 94 10.78 -14.07 -0.41
CA ASP A 94 11.00 -14.22 -1.85
C ASP A 94 11.73 -12.99 -2.43
N MET A 95 11.51 -11.81 -1.85
CA MET A 95 12.24 -10.56 -2.16
C MET A 95 13.63 -10.47 -1.52
N GLY A 96 14.04 -11.45 -0.71
CA GLY A 96 15.33 -11.45 -0.01
C GLY A 96 15.41 -10.48 1.16
N ALA A 97 14.28 -10.14 1.81
CA ALA A 97 14.30 -9.33 3.03
C ALA A 97 15.07 -10.06 4.14
N GLU A 98 15.81 -9.30 4.96
CA GLU A 98 16.51 -9.86 6.12
C GLU A 98 15.51 -10.42 7.14
N GLU A 99 15.85 -11.56 7.76
CA GLU A 99 15.00 -12.18 8.79
C GLU A 99 14.73 -11.25 9.97
N SER A 100 15.67 -10.35 10.31
CA SER A 100 15.47 -9.34 11.35
C SER A 100 14.32 -8.37 11.03
N THR A 101 14.15 -8.01 9.76
CA THR A 101 13.07 -7.17 9.24
C THR A 101 11.75 -7.93 9.23
N ILE A 102 11.77 -9.21 8.81
CA ILE A 102 10.59 -10.08 8.84
C ILE A 102 10.11 -10.26 10.28
N GLU A 103 11.01 -10.52 11.22
CA GLU A 103 10.69 -10.62 12.64
C GLU A 103 10.09 -9.32 13.19
N HIS A 104 10.62 -8.17 12.79
CA HIS A 104 10.09 -6.87 13.19
C HIS A 104 8.64 -6.71 12.71
N TRP A 105 8.37 -7.07 11.45
CA TRP A 105 7.02 -7.06 10.89
C TRP A 105 6.07 -8.00 11.65
N VAL A 106 6.49 -9.25 11.90
CA VAL A 106 5.67 -10.24 12.64
C VAL A 106 5.36 -9.77 14.06
N LYS A 107 6.29 -9.04 14.69
CA LYS A 107 6.12 -8.47 16.02
C LYS A 107 5.26 -7.18 16.01
N ASP A 108 5.02 -6.54 14.86
CA ASP A 108 4.17 -5.35 14.74
C ASP A 108 2.67 -5.70 14.91
N ARG A 109 2.25 -5.70 16.17
CA ARG A 109 0.87 -5.92 16.58
C ARG A 109 0.11 -4.60 16.63
N ARG A 110 -0.49 -4.24 15.50
CA ARG A 110 -1.46 -3.15 15.42
C ARG A 110 -2.87 -3.64 15.75
N GLY A 111 -3.75 -2.72 16.14
CA GLY A 111 -5.13 -3.03 16.50
C GLY A 111 -5.98 -3.50 15.31
N ASN A 112 -7.10 -4.16 15.62
CA ASN A 112 -8.10 -4.65 14.64
C ASN A 112 -8.86 -3.53 13.91
N ASP A 113 -8.49 -2.29 14.15
CA ASP A 113 -9.02 -1.08 13.52
C ASP A 113 -8.07 -0.51 12.46
N THR A 114 -6.88 -1.07 12.32
CA THR A 114 -5.79 -0.48 11.54
C THR A 114 -5.71 -1.09 10.14
N VAL A 115 -5.88 -0.26 9.11
CA VAL A 115 -5.60 -0.63 7.71
C VAL A 115 -4.09 -0.60 7.48
N ARG A 116 -3.57 -1.63 6.82
CA ARG A 116 -2.15 -1.77 6.46
C ARG A 116 -2.00 -1.68 4.94
N ILE A 117 -1.21 -0.72 4.48
CA ILE A 117 -0.88 -0.54 3.06
C ILE A 117 0.62 -0.68 2.90
N ILE A 118 1.02 -1.49 1.93
CA ILE A 118 2.39 -1.75 1.58
C ILE A 118 2.59 -1.25 0.16
N ILE A 119 3.57 -0.37 -0.03
CA ILE A 119 3.95 0.14 -1.35
C ILE A 119 5.36 -0.33 -1.62
N SER A 120 5.54 -1.18 -2.62
CA SER A 120 6.83 -1.74 -3.01
C SER A 120 7.24 -1.23 -4.40
N THR A 121 8.54 -1.08 -4.61
CA THR A 121 9.12 -0.83 -5.93
C THR A 121 9.94 -2.03 -6.40
N SER A 122 10.06 -2.19 -7.72
CA SER A 122 10.96 -3.19 -8.34
C SER A 122 12.43 -3.01 -7.95
N GLU A 123 12.82 -1.80 -7.53
CA GLU A 123 14.15 -1.48 -7.01
C GLU A 123 14.35 -1.86 -5.53
N GLY A 124 13.36 -2.51 -4.89
CA GLY A 124 13.45 -2.99 -3.52
C GLY A 124 13.12 -1.95 -2.44
N PHE A 125 12.58 -0.78 -2.80
CA PHE A 125 12.06 0.14 -1.78
C PHE A 125 10.70 -0.34 -1.30
N ILE A 126 10.56 -0.49 0.03
CA ILE A 126 9.28 -0.84 0.66
C ILE A 126 8.86 0.31 1.58
N ARG A 127 7.59 0.71 1.47
CA ARG A 127 6.98 1.75 2.30
C ARG A 127 5.69 1.24 2.91
N PHE A 128 5.67 1.26 4.23
CA PHE A 128 4.50 0.92 5.01
C PHE A 128 3.70 2.18 5.33
N ARG A 129 2.38 2.06 5.19
CA ARG A 129 1.43 3.11 5.55
C ARG A 129 0.32 2.49 6.39
N TYR A 130 -0.07 3.21 7.42
CA TYR A 130 -1.08 2.76 8.37
C TYR A 130 -2.06 3.88 8.66
N PHE A 131 -3.33 3.54 8.83
CA PHE A 131 -4.31 4.42 9.45
C PHE A 131 -5.37 3.59 10.16
N SER A 132 -5.96 4.16 11.21
CA SER A 132 -7.00 3.50 12.00
C SER A 132 -8.38 4.04 11.64
N LEU A 133 -9.36 3.14 11.58
CA LEU A 133 -10.76 3.46 11.40
C LEU A 133 -11.44 3.62 12.77
N VAL A 134 -12.02 4.80 13.02
CA VAL A 134 -12.70 5.10 14.31
C VAL A 134 -13.82 4.10 14.61
N ASP A 135 -14.53 3.64 13.58
CA ASP A 135 -15.63 2.68 13.66
C ASP A 135 -15.18 1.22 13.50
N LYS A 136 -13.87 0.97 13.46
CA LYS A 136 -13.26 -0.35 13.24
C LYS A 136 -13.74 -1.03 11.95
N GLY A 137 -14.14 -0.26 10.95
CA GLY A 137 -14.66 -0.77 9.68
C GLY A 137 -16.13 -1.18 9.70
N ALA A 138 -16.90 -0.84 10.75
CA ALA A 138 -18.32 -1.15 10.84
C ALA A 138 -19.12 -0.56 9.67
N ASN A 139 -18.81 0.65 9.20
CA ASN A 139 -19.44 1.25 8.02
C ASN A 139 -19.19 0.41 6.76
N GLY A 140 -17.94 0.00 6.52
CA GLY A 140 -17.58 -0.81 5.35
C GLY A 140 -18.30 -2.16 5.34
N ARG A 141 -18.46 -2.80 6.50
CA ARG A 141 -19.21 -4.07 6.63
C ARG A 141 -20.72 -3.93 6.37
N ARG A 142 -21.28 -2.71 6.46
CA ARG A 142 -22.69 -2.43 6.17
C ARG A 142 -22.97 -2.08 4.70
N ALA A 143 -21.94 -1.95 3.87
CA ALA A 143 -22.12 -1.68 2.45
C ALA A 143 -22.83 -2.85 1.75
N ASP A 144 -23.42 -2.58 0.59
CA ASP A 144 -24.02 -3.63 -0.24
C ASP A 144 -22.94 -4.64 -0.69
N PRO A 145 -23.08 -5.95 -0.40
CA PRO A 145 -22.05 -6.93 -0.73
C PRO A 145 -21.77 -7.07 -2.23
N VAL A 146 -22.78 -6.90 -3.09
CA VAL A 146 -22.61 -7.02 -4.55
C VAL A 146 -21.84 -5.82 -5.08
N VAL A 147 -22.22 -4.61 -4.67
CA VAL A 147 -21.49 -3.38 -5.03
C VAL A 147 -20.06 -3.45 -4.51
N SER A 148 -19.86 -3.86 -3.25
CA SER A 148 -18.54 -3.98 -2.64
C SER A 148 -17.65 -4.99 -3.40
N ASN A 149 -18.18 -6.15 -3.79
CA ASN A 149 -17.45 -7.12 -4.62
C ASN A 149 -17.05 -6.54 -5.98
N ASN A 150 -17.95 -5.83 -6.66
CA ASN A 150 -17.67 -5.25 -7.97
C ASN A 150 -16.57 -4.17 -7.89
N LEU A 151 -16.61 -3.33 -6.86
CA LEU A 151 -15.56 -2.33 -6.62
C LEU A 151 -14.23 -2.99 -6.23
N ALA A 152 -14.26 -3.99 -5.36
CA ALA A 152 -13.09 -4.76 -4.97
C ALA A 152 -12.51 -5.63 -6.10
N ALA A 153 -13.26 -5.92 -7.16
CA ALA A 153 -12.73 -6.61 -8.34
C ALA A 153 -11.94 -5.67 -9.25
N THR A 154 -12.18 -4.35 -9.18
CA THR A 154 -11.65 -3.37 -10.15
C THR A 154 -10.73 -2.31 -9.51
N TRP A 155 -10.55 -2.33 -8.19
CA TRP A 155 -9.78 -1.29 -7.47
C TRP A 155 -8.36 -1.11 -8.00
N ALA A 156 -7.66 -2.21 -8.32
CA ALA A 156 -6.27 -2.19 -8.75
C ALA A 156 -6.15 -1.53 -10.13
N GLU A 157 -6.99 -1.93 -11.07
CA GLU A 157 -7.07 -1.33 -12.41
C GLU A 157 -7.44 0.16 -12.34
N ASN A 158 -8.43 0.50 -11.52
CA ASN A 158 -8.85 1.90 -11.33
C ASN A 158 -7.74 2.75 -10.69
N LEU A 159 -6.98 2.19 -9.73
CA LEU A 159 -5.85 2.89 -9.11
C LEU A 159 -4.69 3.06 -10.09
N ALA A 160 -4.37 2.03 -10.88
CA ALA A 160 -3.37 2.12 -11.94
C ALA A 160 -3.74 3.20 -12.96
N PHE A 161 -4.99 3.21 -13.42
CA PHE A 161 -5.52 4.23 -14.33
C PHE A 161 -5.44 5.64 -13.73
N ALA A 162 -5.73 5.80 -12.42
CA ALA A 162 -5.59 7.07 -11.74
C ALA A 162 -4.15 7.61 -11.79
N PHE A 163 -3.15 6.76 -11.51
CA PHE A 163 -1.74 7.15 -11.58
C PHE A 163 -1.30 7.56 -12.99
N GLU A 164 -1.84 6.93 -14.02
CA GLU A 164 -1.51 7.25 -15.42
C GLU A 164 -2.14 8.57 -15.90
N GLN A 165 -3.39 8.85 -15.51
CA GLN A 165 -4.16 9.95 -16.06
C GLN A 165 -4.05 11.26 -15.27
N ASP A 166 -3.32 11.28 -14.15
CA ASP A 166 -3.31 12.39 -13.18
C ASP A 166 -4.73 12.79 -12.72
N LYS A 167 -5.67 11.86 -12.84
CA LYS A 167 -7.03 12.02 -12.33
C LYS A 167 -7.01 11.52 -10.90
N GLY A 168 -7.11 12.46 -9.97
CA GLY A 168 -7.28 12.17 -8.54
C GLY A 168 -8.56 11.36 -8.23
N PRO A 169 -9.01 11.32 -6.96
CA PRO A 169 -9.95 10.31 -6.42
C PRO A 169 -11.39 10.30 -6.99
N ALA A 170 -11.70 11.07 -8.03
CA ALA A 170 -13.03 11.15 -8.64
C ALA A 170 -13.55 9.82 -9.25
N LEU A 171 -12.73 8.76 -9.25
CA LEU A 171 -13.11 7.41 -9.70
C LEU A 171 -13.73 6.56 -8.59
N PHE A 172 -13.67 7.00 -7.33
CA PHE A 172 -14.06 6.21 -6.16
C PHE A 172 -15.05 6.94 -5.24
N ASP A 173 -15.70 8.01 -5.74
CA ASP A 173 -16.74 8.78 -5.06
C ASP A 173 -18.15 8.39 -5.55
#